data_AF-A0A4Y8Q6B7-F1
#
_entry.id   AF-A0A4Y8Q6B7-F1
#
_cell.length_a   1.000
_cell.length_b   1.000
_cell.length_c   1.000
_cell.angle_alpha   90.00
_cell.angle_beta   90.00
_cell.angle_gamma   90.00
#
_symmetry.space_group_name_H-M   'P 1'
#
loop_
_entity.id
_entity.type
_entity.pdbx_description
1 polymer ?
#
loop_
_entity_poly.entity_id
_entity_poly.type
_entity_poly.pdbx_seq_one_letter_code
_entity_poly.pdbx_strand_id
1 'polypeptide(L)'
;MEETLMHTFKRYYAGYRAAENAATSFDDALQALAHYVIDRTESLAQEGRLDEVKSLTREFIRIREQSGGSNDTLKERLERELVEEVLNEVH
;
A
#
# COMPACT_ATOMS: atom_id res chain seq x y z
N MET A 1 -14.87 -4.49 8.75
CA MET A 1 -14.25 -3.23 8.32
C MET A 1 -13.60 -3.51 6.97
N GLU A 2 -13.85 -2.69 5.95
CA GLU A 2 -13.10 -2.83 4.69
C GLU A 2 -11.62 -2.52 4.95
N GLU A 3 -10.74 -3.34 4.37
CA GLU A 3 -9.30 -3.16 4.43
C GLU A 3 -8.95 -1.82 3.76
N THR A 4 -8.18 -0.96 4.44
CA THR A 4 -7.74 0.33 3.87
C THR A 4 -6.65 0.10 2.81
N LEU A 5 -6.45 1.05 1.89
CA LEU A 5 -5.34 0.92 0.92
C LEU A 5 -3.98 0.85 1.61
N MET A 6 -3.83 1.47 2.79
CA MET A 6 -2.61 1.33 3.58
C MET A 6 -2.38 -0.12 4.03
N HIS A 7 -3.42 -0.85 4.45
CA HIS A 7 -3.28 -2.27 4.80
C HIS A 7 -2.92 -3.11 3.58
N THR A 8 -3.58 -2.88 2.44
CA THR A 8 -3.23 -3.54 1.17
C THR A 8 -1.78 -3.27 0.78
N PHE A 9 -1.31 -2.03 0.95
CA PHE A 9 0.06 -1.64 0.63
C PHE A 9 1.07 -2.37 1.53
N LYS A 10 0.82 -2.42 2.84
CA LYS A 10 1.65 -3.16 3.81
C LYS A 10 1.74 -4.65 3.44
N ARG A 11 0.62 -5.28 3.06
CA ARG A 11 0.59 -6.69 2.65
C ARG A 11 1.43 -6.93 1.39
N TYR A 12 1.30 -6.08 0.37
CA TYR A 12 2.15 -6.17 -0.82
C TYR A 12 3.62 -5.96 -0.47
N TYR A 13 3.93 -4.95 0.35
CA TYR A 13 5.30 -4.69 0.79
C TYR A 13 5.93 -5.90 1.49
N ALA A 14 5.24 -6.47 2.48
CA ALA A 14 5.70 -7.67 3.19
C ALA A 14 5.94 -8.85 2.23
N GLY A 15 5.04 -9.03 1.25
CA GLY A 15 5.17 -10.04 0.20
C GLY A 15 6.43 -9.87 -0.65
N TYR A 16 6.68 -8.66 -1.16
CA TYR A 16 7.89 -8.38 -1.96
C TYR A 16 9.17 -8.42 -1.11
N ARG A 17 9.11 -7.98 0.15
CA ARG A 17 10.25 -8.02 1.08
C ARG A 17 10.77 -9.41 1.39
N ALA A 18 9.94 -10.44 1.23
CA ALA A 18 10.37 -11.83 1.37
C ALA A 18 11.32 -12.28 0.24
N ALA A 19 11.31 -11.59 -0.90
CA ALA A 19 12.11 -11.95 -2.08
C ALA A 19 13.21 -10.92 -2.40
N GLU A 20 13.02 -9.65 -2.05
CA GLU A 20 13.85 -8.56 -2.54
C GLU A 20 14.27 -7.56 -1.45
N ASN A 21 15.14 -6.62 -1.83
CA ASN A 21 15.60 -5.56 -0.94
C ASN A 21 14.49 -4.51 -0.70
N ALA A 22 14.66 -3.69 0.34
CA ALA A 22 13.66 -2.74 0.81
C ALA A 22 13.24 -1.68 -0.22
N ALA A 23 14.16 -1.23 -1.09
CA ALA A 23 13.86 -0.22 -2.09
C ALA A 23 13.03 -0.81 -3.23
N THR A 24 13.49 -1.92 -3.83
CA THR A 24 12.77 -2.58 -4.92
C THR A 24 11.41 -3.08 -4.46
N SER A 25 11.33 -3.65 -3.26
CA SER A 25 10.05 -4.10 -2.68
C SER A 25 9.05 -2.95 -2.48
N PHE A 26 9.53 -1.75 -2.17
CA PHE A 26 8.68 -0.58 -1.96
C PHE A 26 8.09 -0.10 -3.29
N ASP A 27 8.95 0.02 -4.31
CA ASP A 27 8.54 0.43 -5.65
C ASP A 27 7.55 -0.58 -6.26
N ASP A 28 7.84 -1.87 -6.12
CA ASP A 28 6.97 -2.96 -6.61
C ASP A 28 5.64 -3.00 -5.87
N ALA A 29 5.65 -2.84 -4.54
CA ALA A 29 4.42 -2.78 -3.76
C ALA A 29 3.56 -1.56 -4.13
N LEU A 30 4.19 -0.41 -4.42
CA LEU A 30 3.49 0.80 -4.84
C LEU A 30 2.89 0.63 -6.24
N GLN A 31 3.60 -0.04 -7.15
CA GLN A 31 3.09 -0.38 -8.48
C GLN A 31 1.92 -1.37 -8.40
N ALA A 32 2.03 -2.42 -7.58
CA ALA A 32 0.95 -3.37 -7.34
C ALA A 32 -0.29 -2.68 -6.72
N LEU A 33 -0.08 -1.74 -5.80
CA LEU A 33 -1.16 -0.93 -5.24
C LEU A 33 -1.84 -0.06 -6.30
N ALA A 34 -1.10 0.52 -7.24
CA ALA A 34 -1.67 1.30 -8.33
C ALA A 34 -2.57 0.44 -9.23
N HIS A 35 -2.13 -0.78 -9.59
CA HIS A 35 -2.96 -1.73 -10.33
C HIS A 35 -4.24 -2.10 -9.57
N TYR A 36 -4.12 -2.42 -8.28
CA TYR A 36 -5.28 -2.70 -7.43
C TYR A 36 -6.29 -1.54 -7.40
N VAL A 37 -5.81 -0.29 -7.32
CA VAL A 37 -6.68 0.90 -7.33
C VAL A 37 -7.38 1.07 -8.68
N ILE A 38 -6.71 0.79 -9.79
CA ILE A 38 -7.31 0.83 -11.14
C ILE A 38 -8.45 -0.20 -11.23
N ASP A 39 -8.17 -1.46 -10.90
CA ASP A 39 -9.15 -2.55 -11.01
C ASP A 39 -10.35 -2.31 -10.08
N ARG A 40 -10.08 -1.86 -8.85
CA ARG A 40 -11.14 -1.56 -7.89
C ARG A 40 -11.96 -0.34 -8.31
N THR A 41 -11.34 0.65 -8.92
CA THR A 41 -12.05 1.82 -9.49
C THR A 41 -12.98 1.39 -10.62
N GLU A 42 -12.53 0.51 -11.50
CA GLU A 42 -13.37 -0.03 -12.58
C GLU A 42 -14.61 -0.74 -12.02
N SER A 43 -14.42 -1.68 -11.09
CA SER A 43 -15.52 -2.41 -10.45
C SER A 43 -16.50 -1.48 -9.75
N LEU A 44 -16.03 -0.52 -8.95
CA LEU A 44 -16.89 0.44 -8.25
C LEU A 44 -17.63 1.37 -9.22
N ALA A 45 -17.00 1.76 -10.32
CA ALA A 45 -17.63 2.59 -11.35
C ALA A 45 -18.75 1.83 -12.08
N GLN A 46 -18.54 0.56 -12.41
CA GLN A 46 -19.57 -0.31 -13.01
C GLN A 46 -20.78 -0.50 -12.06
N GLU A 47 -20.54 -0.54 -10.75
CA GLU A 47 -21.58 -0.61 -9.72
C GLU A 47 -22.25 0.75 -9.42
N GLY A 48 -21.81 1.85 -10.04
CA GLY A 48 -22.32 3.21 -9.79
C GLY A 48 -21.90 3.81 -8.45
N ARG A 49 -20.92 3.22 -7.76
CA ARG A 49 -20.45 3.60 -6.40
C ARG A 49 -19.39 4.70 -6.46
N LEU A 50 -19.76 5.85 -7.02
CA LEU A 50 -18.82 6.94 -7.32
C LEU A 50 -18.19 7.59 -6.08
N ASP A 51 -18.88 7.60 -4.93
CA ASP A 51 -18.30 8.16 -3.70
C ASP A 51 -17.18 7.28 -3.13
N GLU A 52 -17.24 5.98 -3.38
CA GLU A 52 -16.18 5.06 -3.01
C GLU A 52 -14.99 5.16 -3.97
N VAL A 53 -15.23 5.36 -5.27
CA VAL A 53 -14.18 5.72 -6.23
C VAL A 53 -13.42 6.97 -5.77
N LYS A 54 -14.15 8.02 -5.34
CA LYS A 54 -13.51 9.24 -4.79
C LYS A 54 -12.71 8.94 -3.53
N SER A 55 -13.26 8.13 -2.62
CA SER A 55 -12.57 7.76 -1.37
C SER A 55 -11.27 7.00 -1.65
N LEU A 56 -11.34 5.97 -2.50
CA LEU A 56 -10.22 5.14 -2.93
C LEU A 56 -9.13 5.99 -3.60
N THR A 57 -9.52 6.86 -4.53
CA THR A 57 -8.57 7.73 -5.24
C THR A 57 -7.89 8.71 -4.28
N ARG A 58 -8.62 9.30 -3.34
CA ARG A 58 -8.05 10.20 -2.31
C ARG A 58 -7.07 9.50 -1.40
N GLU A 59 -7.35 8.26 -1.01
CA GLU A 59 -6.43 7.48 -0.19
C GLU A 59 -5.16 7.13 -0.97
N PHE A 60 -5.28 6.71 -2.22
CA PHE A 60 -4.11 6.44 -3.08
C PHE A 60 -3.22 7.68 -3.26
N ILE A 61 -3.80 8.86 -3.51
CA ILE A 61 -3.06 10.12 -3.61
C ILE A 61 -2.27 10.39 -2.33
N ARG A 62 -2.90 10.23 -1.15
CA ARG A 62 -2.22 10.44 0.15
C ARG A 62 -1.05 9.47 0.36
N ILE A 63 -1.16 8.23 -0.11
CA ILE A 63 -0.06 7.26 -0.05
C ILE A 63 1.07 7.69 -0.99
N ARG A 64 0.74 8.09 -2.21
CA ARG A 64 1.72 8.56 -3.20
C ARG A 64 2.45 9.82 -2.72
N GLU A 65 1.75 10.77 -2.11
CA GLU A 65 2.35 11.99 -1.54
C GLU A 65 3.31 11.66 -0.39
N GLN A 66 2.95 10.69 0.47
CA GLN A 66 3.86 10.17 1.50
C GLN A 66 5.07 9.43 0.92
N SER A 67 5.00 8.97 -0.34
CA SER A 67 6.05 8.21 -1.03
C SER A 67 6.96 9.06 -1.92
N GLY A 68 6.49 10.23 -2.40
CA GLY A 68 7.11 10.98 -3.52
C GLY A 68 7.99 12.18 -3.16
N GLY A 69 8.10 12.56 -1.89
CA GLY A 69 9.12 13.52 -1.42
C GLY A 69 10.39 12.78 -1.01
N SER A 70 11.51 13.48 -0.76
CA SER A 70 12.76 12.94 -0.15
C SER A 70 12.60 12.30 1.26
N ASN A 71 11.40 11.84 1.58
CA ASN A 71 11.00 11.15 2.78
C ASN A 71 11.14 9.65 2.55
N ASP A 72 12.32 9.12 2.88
CA ASP A 72 12.47 7.71 3.24
C ASP A 72 11.52 7.28 4.38
N THR A 73 10.80 8.23 5.01
CA THR A 73 9.95 8.02 6.19
C THR A 73 8.82 7.00 6.02
N LEU A 74 8.19 6.90 4.84
CA LEU A 74 7.16 5.87 4.64
C LEU A 74 7.78 4.48 4.53
N LYS A 75 8.84 4.35 3.73
CA LYS A 75 9.58 3.09 3.58
C LYS A 75 10.18 2.65 4.91
N GLU A 76 10.85 3.56 5.63
CA GLU A 76 11.39 3.33 6.97
C GLU A 76 10.32 2.94 7.99
N ARG A 77 9.13 3.56 7.90
CA ARG A 77 7.99 3.18 8.75
C ARG A 77 7.53 1.75 8.44
N LEU A 78 7.36 1.42 7.16
CA LEU A 78 6.97 0.07 6.74
C LEU A 78 8.01 -0.97 7.16
N GLU A 79 9.29 -0.67 7.01
CA GLU A 79 10.39 -1.53 7.46
C GLU A 79 10.34 -1.76 8.97
N ARG A 80 10.12 -0.69 9.75
CA ARG A 80 10.01 -0.81 11.22
C ARG A 80 8.81 -1.66 11.61
N GLU A 81 7.65 -1.38 11.04
CA GLU A 81 6.42 -2.12 11.33
C GLU A 81 6.56 -3.60 10.95
N LEU A 82 7.18 -3.91 9.80
CA LEU A 82 7.42 -5.29 9.38
C LEU A 82 8.38 -6.02 10.33
N VAL A 83 9.44 -5.37 10.78
CA VAL A 83 10.37 -5.94 11.76
C VAL A 83 9.67 -6.17 13.11
N GLU A 84 8.86 -5.22 13.57
CA GLU A 84 8.08 -5.36 14.81
C GLU A 84 7.07 -6.52 14.73
N GLU A 85 6.39 -6.69 13.59
CA GLU A 85 5.47 -7.79 13.34
C GLU A 85 6.18 -9.14 13.40
N VAL A 86 7.32 -9.29 12.71
CA VAL A 86 8.13 -10.51 12.72
C VAL A 86 8.65 -10.82 14.12
N LEU A 87 9.11 -9.82 14.88
CA LEU A 87 9.59 -10.02 16.25
C LEU A 87 8.48 -10.46 17.20
N ASN A 88 7.26 -9.93 17.02
CA ASN A 88 6.10 -10.30 17.82
C ASN A 88 5.56 -11.69 17.47
N GLU A 89 5.73 -12.17 16.23
CA GLU A 89 5.36 -13.54 15.84
C GLU A 89 6.30 -14.63 16.39
N VAL A 90 7.52 -14.24 16.81
CA VAL A 90 8.55 -15.15 17.34
C VAL A 90 8.47 -15.31 18.87
N HIS A 91 7.56 -14.60 19.54
CA HIS A 91 7.32 -14.68 21.00
C HIS A 91 5.99 -15.34 21.34
#